data_AF-A0A2V8BQR4-F1
#
_entry.id   AF-A0A2V8BQR4-F1
#
_cell.length_a   1.000
_cell.length_b   1.000
_cell.length_c   1.000
_cell.angle_alpha   90.00
_cell.angle_beta   90.00
_cell.angle_gamma   90.00
#
_symmetry.space_group_name_H-M   'P 1'
#
loop_
_entity.id
_entity.type
_entity.pdbx_description
1 polymer ?
#
loop_
_entity_poly.entity_id
_entity_poly.type
_entity_poly.pdbx_seq_one_letter_code
_entity_poly.pdbx_strand_id
1 'polypeptide(L)'
;MKQRFASALAVVVVCAASQISFAQKAAPAAPPKKNPYVKLSEPWPEPDVLLARRTEAEKRPLFEKTDPLAFTLTADFKTINKDRRPESTAHYPGIISVTDERGREQTIKVKLSPRGHFRRMARNCSFV
;
A
#
# COMPACT_ATOMS: atom_id res chain seq x y z
N MET A 1 -60.61 -39.42 -21.32
CA MET A 1 -60.44 -38.53 -22.49
C MET A 1 -59.14 -37.76 -22.35
N LYS A 2 -58.14 -38.04 -23.18
CA LYS A 2 -57.12 -37.09 -23.70
C LYS A 2 -55.99 -37.87 -24.38
N GLN A 3 -56.11 -38.03 -25.68
CA GLN A 3 -54.96 -38.12 -26.58
C GLN A 3 -55.36 -37.51 -27.91
N ARG A 4 -54.73 -36.38 -28.27
CA ARG A 4 -54.58 -35.89 -29.65
C ARG A 4 -53.25 -35.13 -29.70
N PHE A 5 -52.24 -35.68 -30.37
CA PHE A 5 -51.86 -35.37 -31.76
C PHE A 5 -51.43 -33.91 -31.95
N ALA A 6 -50.17 -33.66 -32.30
CA ALA A 6 -49.78 -33.32 -33.67
C ALA A 6 -48.37 -32.72 -33.75
N SER A 7 -47.59 -33.30 -34.66
CA SER A 7 -46.56 -32.77 -35.57
C SER A 7 -46.01 -31.35 -35.38
N ALA A 8 -44.68 -31.23 -35.47
CA ALA A 8 -44.04 -30.25 -36.36
C ALA A 8 -42.59 -30.66 -36.68
N LEU A 9 -42.32 -30.82 -37.98
CA LEU A 9 -41.01 -30.97 -38.59
C LEU A 9 -40.44 -29.55 -38.83
N ALA A 10 -39.20 -29.24 -38.40
CA ALA A 10 -38.52 -28.03 -38.88
C ALA A 10 -36.98 -28.09 -38.75
N VAL A 11 -36.34 -28.17 -39.93
CA VAL A 11 -35.20 -27.38 -40.40
C VAL A 11 -33.92 -27.39 -39.55
N VAL A 12 -32.92 -28.11 -40.05
CA VAL A 12 -31.51 -28.07 -39.63
C VAL A 12 -30.92 -26.71 -40.00
N VAL A 13 -30.60 -25.91 -38.99
CA VAL A 13 -29.79 -24.69 -39.13
C VAL A 13 -28.32 -25.05 -38.87
N VAL A 14 -27.51 -24.91 -39.92
CA VAL A 14 -26.06 -25.01 -39.90
C VAL A 14 -25.51 -23.77 -39.17
N CYS A 15 -25.00 -23.95 -37.95
CA CYS A 15 -24.22 -22.92 -37.27
C CYS A 15 -22.72 -23.22 -37.46
N ALA A 16 -22.08 -22.43 -38.30
CA ALA A 16 -20.65 -22.40 -38.49
C ALA A 16 -19.94 -22.13 -37.15
N ALA A 17 -19.02 -23.02 -36.78
CA ALA A 17 -18.12 -22.85 -35.64
C ALA A 17 -17.17 -21.66 -35.92
N SER A 18 -17.58 -20.48 -35.48
CA SER A 18 -16.74 -19.29 -35.44
C SER A 18 -15.79 -19.45 -34.25
N GLN A 19 -14.58 -19.93 -34.53
CA GLN A 19 -13.48 -19.90 -33.58
C GLN A 19 -13.06 -18.45 -33.37
N ILE A 20 -13.68 -17.77 -32.40
CA ILE A 20 -13.20 -16.47 -31.93
C ILE A 20 -11.95 -16.77 -31.10
N SER A 21 -10.80 -16.73 -31.76
CA SER A 21 -9.49 -16.63 -31.12
C SER A 21 -9.41 -15.30 -30.39
N PHE A 22 -9.88 -15.25 -29.15
CA PHE A 22 -9.45 -14.22 -28.22
C PHE A 22 -7.97 -14.46 -27.93
N ALA A 23 -7.11 -13.83 -28.72
CA ALA A 23 -5.71 -13.64 -28.36
C ALA A 23 -5.69 -12.93 -26.99
N GLN A 24 -5.45 -13.69 -25.92
CA GLN A 24 -5.11 -13.15 -24.62
C GLN A 24 -3.81 -12.38 -24.81
N LYS A 25 -3.93 -11.08 -25.06
CA LYS A 25 -2.79 -10.17 -25.04
C LYS A 25 -2.27 -10.23 -23.61
N ALA A 26 -1.18 -10.97 -23.41
CA ALA A 26 -0.50 -11.07 -22.13
C ALA A 26 -0.33 -9.66 -21.57
N ALA A 27 -0.75 -9.45 -20.32
CA ALA A 27 -0.53 -8.19 -19.64
C ALA A 27 0.96 -7.84 -19.77
N PRO A 28 1.31 -6.58 -20.11
CA PRO A 28 2.70 -6.18 -20.21
C PRO A 28 3.40 -6.54 -18.90
N ALA A 29 4.53 -7.23 -19.02
CA ALA A 29 5.32 -7.66 -17.87
C ALA A 29 5.55 -6.47 -16.94
N ALA A 30 5.25 -6.66 -15.65
CA ALA A 30 5.51 -5.64 -14.65
C ALA A 30 6.97 -5.16 -14.77
N PRO A 31 7.23 -3.84 -14.69
CA PRO A 31 8.58 -3.31 -14.84
C PRO A 31 9.53 -4.01 -13.85
N PRO A 32 10.77 -4.31 -14.27
CA PRO A 32 11.71 -5.05 -13.45
C PRO A 32 11.87 -4.34 -12.10
N LYS A 33 11.64 -5.07 -11.01
CA LYS A 33 11.81 -4.56 -9.65
C LYS A 33 13.27 -4.11 -9.52
N LYS A 34 13.49 -2.79 -9.42
CA LYS A 34 14.81 -2.22 -9.12
C LYS A 34 15.41 -2.98 -7.93
N ASN A 35 16.63 -3.49 -8.08
CA ASN A 35 17.27 -4.27 -7.03
C ASN A 35 17.32 -3.43 -5.74
N PRO A 36 16.62 -3.84 -4.66
CA PRO A 36 16.51 -3.05 -3.44
C PRO A 36 17.87 -2.80 -2.77
N TYR A 37 18.89 -3.61 -3.09
CA TYR A 37 20.25 -3.48 -2.57
C TYR A 37 21.04 -2.31 -3.17
N VAL A 38 20.60 -1.71 -4.28
CA VAL A 38 21.27 -0.54 -4.87
C VAL A 38 21.29 0.64 -3.89
N LYS A 39 20.22 0.81 -3.10
CA LYS A 39 20.18 1.83 -2.03
C LYS A 39 21.22 1.62 -0.94
N LEU A 40 21.69 0.38 -0.75
CA LEU A 40 22.72 0.07 0.25
C LEU A 40 24.12 0.48 -0.21
N SER A 41 24.36 0.63 -1.52
CA SER A 41 25.64 1.07 -2.07
C SER A 41 25.74 2.58 -2.30
N GLU A 42 24.64 3.33 -2.15
CA GLU A 42 24.65 4.79 -2.28
C GLU A 42 25.57 5.43 -1.23
N PRO A 43 26.40 6.42 -1.60
CA PRO A 43 27.21 7.15 -0.62
C PRO A 43 26.32 7.88 0.39
N TRP A 44 26.86 8.12 1.59
CA TRP A 44 26.15 8.92 2.59
C TRP A 44 25.92 10.34 2.03
N PRO A 45 24.76 10.99 2.29
CA PRO A 45 24.51 12.31 1.75
C PRO A 45 25.51 13.36 2.28
N GLU A 46 25.94 14.24 1.40
CA GLU A 46 26.78 15.39 1.77
C GLU A 46 26.05 16.33 2.75
N PRO A 47 26.78 17.08 3.60
CA PRO A 47 26.18 17.97 4.59
C PRO A 47 25.17 18.97 4.02
N ASP A 48 25.47 19.56 2.86
CA ASP A 48 24.61 20.54 2.20
C ASP A 48 23.26 19.93 1.77
N VAL A 49 23.28 18.66 1.35
CA VAL A 49 22.06 17.91 0.99
C VAL A 49 21.21 17.67 2.23
N LEU A 50 21.83 17.35 3.37
CA LEU A 50 21.12 17.19 4.63
C LEU A 50 20.52 18.51 5.13
N LEU A 51 21.23 19.62 4.97
CA LEU A 51 20.76 20.96 5.34
C LEU A 51 19.57 21.40 4.47
N ALA A 52 19.63 21.15 3.16
CA ALA A 52 18.53 21.41 2.25
C ALA A 52 17.27 20.60 2.63
N ARG A 53 17.44 19.30 2.93
CA ARG A 53 16.34 18.42 3.38
C ARG A 53 15.72 18.91 4.69
N ARG A 54 16.53 19.33 5.67
CA ARG A 54 16.05 19.92 6.92
C ARG A 54 15.19 21.15 6.65
N THR A 55 15.73 22.07 5.86
CA THR A 55 15.07 23.34 5.54
C THR A 55 13.75 23.11 4.80
N GLU A 56 13.69 22.11 3.94
CA GLU A 56 12.44 21.71 3.28
C GLU A 56 11.43 21.11 4.27
N ALA A 57 11.88 20.26 5.18
CA ALA A 57 11.02 19.63 6.19
C ALA A 57 10.40 20.67 7.14
N GLU A 58 11.19 21.62 7.63
CA GLU A 58 10.75 22.70 8.52
C GLU A 58 9.72 23.64 7.87
N LYS A 59 9.72 23.76 6.54
CA LYS A 59 8.73 24.58 5.79
C LYS A 59 7.38 23.90 5.60
N ARG A 60 7.21 22.65 6.03
CA ARG A 60 5.94 21.93 5.84
C ARG A 60 4.87 22.49 6.79
N PRO A 61 3.59 22.51 6.38
CA PRO A 61 2.49 23.04 7.22
C PRO A 61 2.41 22.43 8.62
N LEU A 62 2.79 21.16 8.77
CA LEU A 62 2.81 20.47 10.06
C LEU A 62 3.74 21.13 11.10
N PHE A 63 4.75 21.87 10.64
CA PHE A 63 5.78 22.52 11.48
C PHE A 63 5.67 24.05 11.48
N GLU A 64 4.59 24.62 10.95
CA GLU A 64 4.35 26.07 11.00
C GLU A 64 4.16 26.59 12.44
N LYS A 65 3.71 25.72 13.34
CA LYS A 65 3.52 26.03 14.77
C LYS A 65 4.47 25.21 15.61
N THR A 66 4.95 25.79 16.69
CA THR A 66 5.77 25.12 17.71
C THR A 66 4.93 24.39 18.75
N ASP A 67 3.61 24.56 18.71
CA ASP A 67 2.70 23.96 19.67
C ASP A 67 2.66 22.43 19.51
N PRO A 68 2.68 21.66 20.61
CA PRO A 68 2.59 20.21 20.54
C PRO A 68 1.26 19.76 19.90
N LEU A 69 1.34 18.96 18.83
CA LEU A 69 0.17 18.31 18.23
C LEU A 69 -0.17 17.02 18.99
N ALA A 70 -1.23 17.05 19.79
CA ALA A 70 -1.74 15.86 20.46
C ALA A 70 -2.47 14.93 19.48
N PHE A 71 -2.14 13.64 19.51
CA PHE A 71 -2.84 12.61 18.75
C PHE A 71 -2.88 11.29 19.52
N THR A 72 -3.87 10.46 19.21
CA THR A 72 -3.98 9.10 19.75
C THR A 72 -3.73 8.08 18.64
N LEU A 73 -2.85 7.12 18.89
CA LEU A 73 -2.63 5.96 18.01
C LEU A 73 -3.26 4.71 18.62
N THR A 74 -4.30 4.20 17.97
CA THR A 74 -5.03 3.01 18.37
C THR A 74 -4.69 1.84 17.45
N ALA A 75 -4.21 0.74 18.00
CA ALA A 75 -3.94 -0.51 17.29
C ALA A 75 -3.87 -1.69 18.26
N ASP A 76 -3.89 -2.92 17.73
CA ASP A 76 -3.61 -4.12 18.54
C ASP A 76 -2.09 -4.25 18.80
N PHE A 77 -1.61 -3.46 19.75
CA PHE A 77 -0.21 -3.49 20.17
C PHE A 77 0.19 -4.82 20.81
N LYS A 78 -0.76 -5.62 21.33
CA LYS A 78 -0.46 -6.93 21.88
C LYS A 78 0.02 -7.87 20.79
N THR A 79 -0.62 -7.85 19.62
CA THR A 79 -0.20 -8.66 18.47
C THR A 79 1.03 -8.07 17.80
N ILE A 80 1.07 -6.76 17.56
CA ILE A 80 2.20 -6.09 16.89
C ILE A 80 3.51 -6.31 17.67
N ASN A 81 3.51 -6.12 18.99
CA ASN A 81 4.72 -6.26 19.80
C ASN A 81 5.21 -7.71 19.96
N LYS A 82 4.34 -8.70 19.70
CA LYS A 82 4.71 -10.11 19.68
C LYS A 82 5.39 -10.52 18.38
N ASP A 83 5.21 -9.77 17.29
CA ASP A 83 5.91 -10.04 16.05
C ASP A 83 7.36 -9.57 16.12
N ARG A 84 8.23 -10.49 16.52
CA ARG A 84 9.69 -10.27 16.67
C ARG A 84 10.49 -10.81 15.50
N ARG A 85 9.83 -11.29 14.45
CA ARG A 85 10.50 -11.84 13.27
C ARG A 85 11.18 -10.73 12.48
N PRO A 86 12.52 -10.75 12.34
CA PRO A 86 13.25 -9.70 11.61
C PRO A 86 12.80 -9.51 10.15
N GLU A 87 12.32 -10.58 9.54
CA GLU A 87 11.87 -10.69 8.15
C GLU A 87 10.36 -10.50 7.97
N SER A 88 9.61 -10.18 9.03
CA SER A 88 8.17 -10.00 8.93
C SER A 88 7.81 -8.83 8.00
N THR A 89 6.98 -9.12 7.00
CA THR A 89 6.35 -8.13 6.11
C THR A 89 4.92 -7.83 6.52
N ALA A 90 4.54 -8.17 7.75
CA ALA A 90 3.18 -7.99 8.25
C ALA A 90 2.84 -6.50 8.39
N HIS A 91 1.64 -6.14 7.96
CA HIS A 91 1.05 -4.82 8.14
C HIS A 91 -0.22 -4.95 8.97
N TYR A 92 -0.21 -4.30 10.13
CA TYR A 92 -1.31 -4.30 11.08
C TYR A 92 -2.13 -3.02 10.94
N PRO A 93 -3.47 -3.09 10.97
CA PRO A 93 -4.29 -1.91 10.92
C PRO A 93 -4.13 -1.08 12.20
N GLY A 94 -4.07 0.24 12.03
CA GLY A 94 -4.11 1.20 13.12
C GLY A 94 -4.92 2.42 12.73
N ILE A 95 -5.24 3.23 13.73
CA ILE A 95 -5.98 4.48 13.58
C ILE A 95 -5.23 5.56 14.34
N ILE A 96 -4.92 6.67 13.66
CA ILE A 96 -4.50 7.91 14.30
C ILE A 96 -5.73 8.81 14.42
N SER A 97 -6.02 9.32 15.61
CA SER A 97 -7.00 10.39 15.80
C SER A 97 -6.34 11.67 16.29
N VAL A 98 -6.73 12.78 15.69
CA VAL A 98 -6.23 14.13 15.98
C VAL A 98 -7.40 15.04 16.25
N THR A 99 -7.32 15.85 17.31
CA THR A 99 -8.32 16.88 17.60
C THR A 99 -7.87 18.20 16.99
N ASP A 100 -8.71 18.76 16.11
CA ASP A 100 -8.52 20.08 15.52
C ASP A 100 -8.73 21.19 16.57
N GLU A 101 -8.27 22.41 16.29
CA GLU A 101 -8.44 23.59 17.18
C GLU A 101 -9.90 23.88 17.50
N ARG A 102 -10.81 23.41 16.63
CA ARG A 102 -12.27 23.53 16.77
C ARG A 102 -12.90 22.36 17.54
N GLY A 103 -12.10 21.49 18.15
CA GLY A 103 -12.56 20.32 18.91
C GLY A 103 -13.09 19.15 18.05
N ARG A 104 -12.88 19.19 16.73
CA ARG A 104 -13.32 18.12 15.81
C ARG A 104 -12.28 17.01 15.75
N GLU A 105 -12.70 15.77 15.91
CA GLU A 105 -11.82 14.61 15.76
C GLU A 105 -11.67 14.24 14.28
N GLN A 106 -10.42 14.14 13.82
CA GLN A 106 -10.06 13.63 12.51
C GLN A 106 -9.38 12.28 12.62
N THR A 107 -9.83 11.32 11.82
CA THR A 107 -9.40 9.93 11.91
C THR A 107 -8.65 9.52 10.65
N ILE A 108 -7.42 9.04 10.82
CA ILE A 108 -6.53 8.61 9.75
C ILE A 108 -6.26 7.11 9.91
N LYS A 109 -6.68 6.32 8.92
CA LYS A 109 -6.38 4.89 8.88
C LYS A 109 -4.92 4.68 8.46
N VAL A 110 -4.16 3.96 9.27
CA VAL A 110 -2.73 3.68 9.04
C VAL A 110 -2.44 2.18 9.01
N LYS A 111 -1.31 1.83 8.41
CA LYS A 111 -0.75 0.48 8.42
C LYS A 111 0.55 0.50 9.20
N LEU A 112 0.61 -0.26 10.28
CA LEU A 112 1.74 -0.36 11.18
C LEU A 112 2.55 -1.61 10.86
N SER A 113 3.88 -1.51 10.94
CA SER A 113 4.78 -2.67 10.85
C SER A 113 5.62 -2.79 12.12
N PRO A 114 6.01 -4.01 12.53
CA PRO A 114 6.92 -4.21 13.64
C PRO A 114 8.30 -3.62 13.31
N ARG A 115 9.10 -3.33 14.34
CA ARG A 115 10.36 -2.55 14.22
C ARG A 115 11.37 -3.12 13.22
N GLY A 116 11.31 -4.41 12.92
CA GLY A 116 12.08 -5.10 11.88
C GLY A 116 13.59 -4.86 11.92
N HIS A 117 14.26 -5.12 10.79
CA HIS A 117 15.68 -4.75 10.59
C HIS A 117 15.88 -3.26 10.24
N PHE A 118 14.78 -2.51 10.06
CA PHE A 118 14.82 -1.16 9.49
C PHE A 118 15.74 -0.20 10.27
N ARG A 119 15.66 -0.21 11.60
CA ARG A 119 16.53 0.62 12.47
C ARG A 119 17.96 0.09 12.65
N ARG A 120 18.21 -1.19 12.33
CA ARG A 120 19.57 -1.78 12.42
C ARG A 120 20.43 -1.42 11.21
N MET A 121 19.80 -1.04 10.10
CA MET A 121 20.50 -0.57 8.92
C MET A 121 20.83 0.91 9.10
N ALA A 122 22.07 1.23 9.46
CA ALA A 122 22.54 2.60 9.69
C ALA A 122 22.19 3.56 8.52
N ARG A 123 22.12 3.05 7.29
CA ARG A 123 21.74 3.81 6.09
C ARG A 123 20.27 4.27 6.07
N ASN A 124 19.39 3.60 6.81
CA ASN A 124 18.00 4.02 6.99
C ASN A 124 17.88 5.14 8.03
N CYS A 125 18.93 5.54 8.74
CA CYS A 125 18.88 6.62 9.73
C CYS A 125 19.15 8.00 9.13
N SER A 126 19.14 8.15 7.80
CA SER A 126 19.38 9.42 7.09
C SER A 126 18.15 10.35 7.06
N PHE A 127 17.17 10.12 7.94
CA PHE A 127 16.01 11.00 8.09
C PHE A 127 16.43 12.33 8.71
N VAL A 128 15.96 13.43 8.11
CA VAL A 128 16.11 14.79 8.61
C VAL A 128 14.71 15.37 8.82
#